data_AF-A0A5B9E8J4-F1
#
_entry.id   AF-A0A5B9E8J4-F1
#
_cell.length_a   1.000
_cell.length_b   1.000
_cell.length_c   1.000
_cell.angle_alpha   90.00
_cell.angle_beta   90.00
_cell.angle_gamma   90.00
#
_symmetry.space_group_name_H-M   'P 1'
#
loop_
_entity.id
_entity.type
_entity.pdbx_description
1 polymer ?
#
loop_
_entity_poly.entity_id
_entity_poly.type
_entity_poly.pdbx_seq_one_letter_code
_entity_poly.pdbx_strand_id
1 'polypeptide(L)'
;MRQVSLREFRTRGSKALKEVPQGETVLLAGQDGPVYFLVPVLDDVIAEDRELRRALAKASLRKSWRLAEKSRASKLSEEEIEQEIKTVRSRRIQRKNK
;
A
#
# COMPACT_ATOMS: atom_id res chain seq x y z
N MET A 1 -0.10 20.62 -20.37
CA MET A 1 0.05 21.14 -19.00
C MET A 1 -0.96 22.25 -18.81
N ARG A 2 -1.89 22.12 -17.86
CA ARG A 2 -2.95 23.10 -17.62
C ARG A 2 -2.78 23.76 -16.25
N GLN A 3 -3.04 25.07 -16.18
CA GLN A 3 -2.99 25.82 -14.93
C GLN A 3 -4.39 25.92 -14.33
N VAL A 4 -4.52 25.63 -13.03
CA VAL A 4 -5.76 25.75 -12.27
C VAL A 4 -5.48 26.60 -11.02
N SER A 5 -6.40 27.50 -10.67
CA SER A 5 -6.26 28.31 -9.46
C SER A 5 -6.36 27.42 -8.20
N LEU A 6 -5.46 27.61 -7.25
CA LEU A 6 -5.50 26.93 -5.95
C LEU A 6 -6.82 27.21 -5.21
N ARG A 7 -7.37 28.43 -5.35
CA ARG A 7 -8.66 28.80 -4.76
C ARG A 7 -9.80 27.98 -5.37
N GLU A 8 -9.79 27.84 -6.69
CA GLU A 8 -10.80 27.07 -7.41
C GLU A 8 -10.71 25.58 -7.09
N PHE A 9 -9.48 25.04 -7.04
CA PHE A 9 -9.26 23.66 -6.64
C PHE A 9 -9.73 23.39 -5.20
N ARG A 10 -9.50 24.31 -4.27
CA ARG A 10 -9.97 24.18 -2.88
C ARG A 10 -11.49 24.19 -2.74
N THR A 11 -12.20 24.98 -3.56
CA THR A 11 -13.67 25.10 -3.46
C THR A 11 -14.40 24.01 -4.22
N ARG A 12 -13.90 23.61 -5.41
CA ARG A 12 -14.57 22.66 -6.30
C ARG A 12 -13.96 21.25 -6.26
N GLY A 13 -12.78 21.09 -5.65
CA GLY A 13 -12.07 19.82 -5.56
C GLY A 13 -11.76 19.24 -6.95
N SER A 14 -12.00 17.93 -7.11
CA SER A 14 -11.81 17.22 -8.38
C SER A 14 -12.67 17.77 -9.52
N LYS A 15 -13.75 18.51 -9.26
CA LYS A 15 -14.57 19.13 -10.31
C LYS A 15 -13.82 20.26 -11.04
N ALA A 16 -12.83 20.89 -10.40
CA ALA A 16 -11.95 21.86 -11.06
C ALA A 16 -11.02 21.22 -12.10
N LEU A 17 -10.85 19.89 -12.05
CA LEU A 17 -9.99 19.14 -12.95
C LEU A 17 -10.73 18.53 -14.14
N LYS A 18 -12.06 18.75 -14.26
CA LYS A 18 -12.88 18.11 -15.32
C LYS A 18 -12.45 18.44 -16.75
N GLU A 19 -11.88 19.63 -16.95
CA GLU A 19 -11.42 20.10 -18.26
C GLU A 19 -9.96 19.72 -18.54
N VAL A 20 -9.29 19.07 -17.58
CA VAL A 20 -7.92 18.59 -17.75
C VAL A 20 -7.99 17.23 -18.45
N PRO A 21 -7.33 17.07 -19.61
CA PRO A 21 -7.24 15.76 -20.27
C PRO A 21 -6.58 14.72 -19.35
N GLN A 22 -7.03 13.46 -19.46
CA GLN A 22 -6.38 12.37 -18.73
C GLN A 22 -4.90 12.28 -19.10
N GLY A 23 -4.03 12.14 -18.10
CA GLY A 23 -2.59 12.06 -18.30
C GLY A 23 -1.84 13.39 -18.35
N GLU A 24 -2.54 14.53 -18.30
CA GLU A 24 -1.87 15.82 -18.22
C GLU A 24 -1.55 16.28 -16.79
N THR A 25 -0.32 16.76 -16.60
CA THR A 25 0.09 17.46 -15.38
C THR A 25 -0.65 18.79 -15.23
N VAL A 26 -1.16 19.03 -14.03
CA VAL A 26 -1.84 20.28 -13.65
C VAL A 26 -0.94 21.10 -12.74
N LEU A 27 -0.80 22.38 -13.05
CA LEU A 27 -0.15 23.35 -12.18
C LEU A 27 -1.21 24.06 -11.33
N LEU A 28 -1.12 23.93 -10.01
CA LEU A 28 -1.93 24.69 -9.07
C LEU A 28 -1.22 26.01 -8.73
N ALA A 29 -1.84 27.13 -9.11
CA ALA A 29 -1.30 28.46 -8.90
C ALA A 29 -2.07 29.23 -7.83
N GLY A 30 -1.34 29.81 -6.87
CA GLY A 30 -1.83 30.77 -5.89
C GLY A 30 -1.72 32.21 -6.39
N GLN A 31 -1.91 33.19 -5.50
CA GLN A 31 -1.77 34.61 -5.83
C GLN A 31 -0.32 34.98 -6.18
N ASP A 32 0.65 34.36 -5.50
CA ASP A 32 2.09 34.64 -5.68
C ASP A 32 2.77 33.72 -6.70
N GLY A 33 1.98 33.00 -7.51
CA GLY A 33 2.47 32.13 -8.58
C GLY A 33 2.27 30.62 -8.33
N PRO A 34 3.05 29.75 -8.98
CA PRO A 34 2.88 28.30 -8.91
C PRO A 34 3.20 27.75 -7.52
N VAL A 35 2.32 26.89 -6.99
CA VAL A 35 2.47 26.33 -5.64
C VAL A 35 2.66 24.81 -5.69
N TYR A 36 1.88 24.10 -6.51
CA TYR A 36 1.96 22.65 -6.60
C TYR A 36 1.80 22.15 -8.04
N PHE A 37 2.33 20.95 -8.30
CA PHE A 37 2.03 20.16 -9.49
C PHE A 37 1.22 18.93 -9.10
N LEU A 38 0.11 18.69 -9.79
CA LEU A 38 -0.62 17.43 -9.74
C LEU A 38 -0.20 16.62 -10.97
N VAL A 39 0.55 15.54 -10.73
CA VAL A 39 0.95 14.60 -11.77
C VAL A 39 -0.06 13.45 -11.76
N PRO A 40 -0.76 13.21 -12.88
CA PRO A 40 -1.71 12.11 -12.96
C PRO A 40 -0.96 10.78 -12.93
N VAL A 41 -1.51 9.85 -12.15
CA VAL A 41 -1.09 8.46 -12.16
C VAL A 41 -2.04 7.73 -13.10
N LEU A 42 -1.55 7.35 -14.27
CA LEU A 42 -2.36 6.83 -15.39
C LEU A 42 -2.78 5.37 -15.21
N ASP A 43 -2.00 4.60 -14.45
CA ASP A 43 -2.22 3.18 -14.24
C ASP A 43 -2.86 2.90 -12.88
N ASP A 44 -3.42 1.69 -12.72
CA ASP A 44 -3.91 1.20 -11.43
C ASP A 44 -2.71 0.86 -10.53
N VAL A 45 -2.02 1.91 -10.06
CA VAL A 45 -0.88 1.81 -9.15
C VAL A 45 -1.26 1.10 -7.85
N ILE A 46 -2.55 1.05 -7.51
CA ILE A 46 -3.05 0.24 -6.40
C ILE A 46 -2.99 -1.25 -6.75
N ALA A 47 -3.40 -1.65 -7.96
CA ALA A 47 -3.24 -3.03 -8.44
C ALA A 47 -1.76 -3.40 -8.58
N GLU A 48 -0.92 -2.55 -9.16
CA GLU A 48 0.52 -2.81 -9.30
C GLU A 48 1.22 -2.93 -7.95
N ASP A 49 0.93 -2.03 -7.00
CA ASP A 49 1.45 -2.13 -5.63
C ASP A 49 0.95 -3.39 -4.92
N ARG A 50 -0.31 -3.79 -5.15
CA ARG A 50 -0.86 -5.04 -4.59
C ARG A 50 -0.14 -6.27 -5.13
N GLU A 51 0.13 -6.31 -6.43
CA GLU A 51 0.87 -7.40 -7.07
C GLU A 51 2.32 -7.45 -6.59
N LEU A 52 2.97 -6.29 -6.49
CA LEU A 52 4.33 -6.16 -5.96
C LEU A 52 4.40 -6.65 -4.51
N ARG A 53 3.50 -6.20 -3.63
CA ARG A 53 3.42 -6.68 -2.24
C ARG A 53 3.23 -8.18 -2.17
N ARG A 54 2.38 -8.75 -3.04
CA ARG A 54 2.16 -10.21 -3.11
C ARG A 54 3.41 -10.95 -3.55
N ALA A 55 4.14 -10.42 -4.54
CA ALA A 55 5.40 -11.00 -5.00
C ALA A 55 6.46 -10.97 -3.90
N LEU A 56 6.62 -9.83 -3.21
CA LEU A 56 7.54 -9.67 -2.09
C LEU A 56 7.19 -10.61 -0.92
N ALA A 57 5.91 -10.75 -0.57
CA ALA A 57 5.47 -11.68 0.45
C ALA A 57 5.82 -13.14 0.10
N LYS A 58 5.58 -13.56 -1.15
CA LYS A 58 5.97 -14.89 -1.63
C LYS A 58 7.49 -15.11 -1.58
N ALA A 59 8.27 -14.11 -1.98
CA ALA A 59 9.73 -14.18 -1.92
C ALA A 59 10.23 -14.29 -0.48
N SER A 60 9.64 -13.52 0.45
CA SER A 60 9.92 -13.61 1.88
C SER A 60 9.61 -14.99 2.44
N LEU A 61 8.43 -15.54 2.16
CA LEU A 61 8.03 -16.89 2.58
C LEU A 61 9.02 -17.96 2.08
N ARG A 62 9.41 -17.91 0.81
CA ARG A 62 10.41 -18.83 0.25
C ARG A 62 11.75 -18.72 0.96
N LYS A 63 12.19 -17.51 1.29
CA LYS A 63 13.43 -17.28 2.05
C LYS A 63 13.33 -17.87 3.45
N SER A 64 12.22 -17.65 4.14
CA SER A 64 11.95 -18.21 5.48
C SER A 64 11.92 -19.74 5.45
N TRP A 65 11.30 -20.35 4.44
CA TRP A 65 11.29 -21.80 4.26
C TRP A 65 12.69 -22.38 4.06
N ARG A 66 13.51 -21.79 3.18
CA ARG A 66 14.91 -22.24 3.03
C ARG A 66 15.73 -22.12 4.32
N LEU A 67 15.45 -21.10 5.13
CA LEU A 67 16.07 -20.96 6.46
C LEU A 67 15.56 -22.02 7.45
N ALA A 68 14.27 -22.35 7.38
CA ALA A 68 13.66 -23.40 8.19
C ALA A 68 14.17 -24.80 7.81
N GLU A 69 14.40 -25.08 6.53
CA GLU A 69 15.02 -26.33 6.05
C GLU A 69 16.48 -26.47 6.50
N LYS A 70 17.23 -25.35 6.49
CA LYS A 70 18.63 -25.31 6.94
C LYS A 70 18.77 -25.36 8.46
N SER A 71 17.76 -24.92 9.19
CA SER A 71 17.69 -25.07 10.63
C SER A 71 17.06 -26.41 10.98
N ARG A 72 17.34 -26.96 12.17
CA ARG A 72 16.66 -28.18 12.63
C ARG A 72 15.16 -27.95 12.94
N ALA A 73 14.60 -26.78 12.61
CA ALA A 73 13.19 -26.46 12.78
C ALA A 73 12.27 -27.32 11.91
N SER A 74 12.79 -27.98 10.87
CA SER A 74 12.03 -29.00 10.11
C SER A 74 11.65 -30.23 10.93
N LYS A 75 12.12 -30.34 12.19
CA LYS A 75 11.84 -31.44 13.12
C LYS A 75 10.79 -31.13 14.19
N LEU A 76 10.18 -29.94 14.18
CA LEU A 76 9.06 -29.64 15.09
C LEU A 76 7.95 -30.66 14.85
N SER A 77 7.46 -31.29 15.92
CA SER A 77 6.35 -32.23 15.78
C SER A 77 5.06 -31.45 15.47
N GLU A 78 4.09 -32.13 14.86
CA GLU A 78 2.76 -31.55 14.62
C GLU A 78 2.12 -31.06 15.92
N GLU A 79 2.37 -31.73 17.05
CA GLU A 79 1.85 -31.31 18.35
C GLU A 79 2.48 -30.01 18.85
N GLU A 80 3.80 -29.84 18.67
CA GLU A 80 4.50 -28.61 19.04
C GLU A 80 4.00 -27.41 18.24
N ILE A 81 3.76 -27.61 16.94
CA ILE A 81 3.19 -26.60 16.04
C ILE A 81 1.78 -26.21 16.48
N GLU A 82 0.91 -27.19 16.78
CA GLU A 82 -0.47 -26.92 17.19
C GLU A 82 -0.54 -26.18 18.54
N GLN A 83 0.33 -26.52 19.49
CA GLN A 83 0.42 -25.81 20.77
C GLN A 83 0.85 -24.35 20.59
N GLU A 84 1.81 -24.08 19.72
CA GLU A 84 2.23 -22.71 19.40
C GLU A 84 1.09 -21.91 18.75
N ILE A 85 0.42 -22.49 17.74
CA ILE A 85 -0.70 -21.86 17.03
C ILE A 85 -1.82 -21.52 18.01
N LYS A 86 -2.20 -22.46 18.89
CA LYS A 86 -3.25 -22.26 19.89
C LYS A 86 -2.90 -21.12 20.84
N THR A 87 -1.64 -21.04 21.26
CA THR A 87 -1.13 -19.98 22.15
C THR A 87 -1.14 -18.60 21.47
N VAL A 88 -0.76 -18.51 20.20
CA VAL A 88 -0.79 -17.25 19.44
C VAL A 88 -2.22 -16.79 19.17
N ARG A 89 -3.12 -17.73 18.81
CA ARG A 89 -4.53 -17.43 18.56
C ARG A 89 -5.25 -16.93 19.82
N SER A 90 -5.05 -17.59 20.96
CA SER A 90 -5.66 -17.17 22.23
C SER A 90 -5.22 -15.76 22.64
N ARG A 91 -3.92 -15.45 22.50
CA ARG A 91 -3.36 -14.10 22.77
C ARG A 91 -3.94 -13.03 21.83
N ARG A 92 -4.17 -13.35 20.55
CA ARG A 92 -4.80 -12.41 19.60
C ARG A 92 -6.26 -12.14 19.97
N ILE A 93 -7.01 -13.16 20.37
CA ILE A 93 -8.42 -13.00 20.79
C ILE A 93 -8.49 -12.14 22.05
N GLN A 94 -7.64 -12.38 23.05
CA GLN A 94 -7.58 -11.59 24.28
C GLN A 94 -7.24 -10.11 24.02
N ARG A 95 -6.37 -9.81 23.04
CA ARG A 95 -6.03 -8.43 22.65
C ARG A 95 -7.14 -7.70 21.88
N LYS A 96 -8.05 -8.43 21.23
CA LYS A 96 -9.15 -7.84 20.45
C LYS A 96 -10.40 -7.58 21.31
N ASN A 97 -10.52 -8.30 22.43
CA ASN A 97 -11.60 -8.16 23.40
C ASN A 97 -11.26 -7.18 24.53
N LYS A 98 -10.15 -6.45 24.41
CA LYS A 98 -9.67 -5.45 25.35
C LYS A 98 -9.56 -4.12 24.63
#